data_AF-A0A370B4X2-F1
#
_entry.id   AF-A0A370B4X2-F1
#
_cell.length_a   1.000
_cell.length_b   1.000
_cell.length_c   1.000
_cell.angle_alpha   90.00
_cell.angle_beta   90.00
_cell.angle_gamma   90.00
#
_symmetry.space_group_name_H-M   'P 1'
#
loop_
_entity.id
_entity.type
_entity.pdbx_description
1 polymer ?
#
loop_
_entity_poly.entity_id
_entity_poly.type
_entity_poly.pdbx_seq_one_letter_code
_entity_poly.pdbx_strand_id
1 'polypeptide(L)'
;MNGRVIGGRYELSTVIGQGGMGQVWTAYDQRLDRRVAVKLLRPDRMADATGAGEMRRRFVRECRVTAQVDHPGLVTVHDAGSDGEDLYLVMQYVAGADLADHLAEHDPYPWQWAVSVAAQLCAVLAAVHAVPIVHRDLKPRNVMVGPDGSITVLDLGVASVIDRDTTRLTRTGSPIGSPAYMAPEQAMGEPVRV
;
A
#
# COMPACT_ATOMS: atom_id res chain seq x y z
N MET A 1 -24.07 -5.12 -13.27
CA MET A 1 -23.70 -4.04 -14.23
C MET A 1 -24.50 -2.83 -13.79
N ASN A 2 -23.93 -1.80 -13.17
CA ASN A 2 -22.75 -1.06 -13.60
C ASN A 2 -21.76 -0.84 -12.45
N GLY A 3 -20.54 -1.38 -12.59
CA GLY A 3 -19.43 -1.08 -11.68
C GLY A 3 -19.00 0.38 -11.86
N ARG A 4 -18.61 1.03 -10.77
CA ARG A 4 -18.01 2.36 -10.83
C ARG A 4 -16.74 2.28 -11.67
N VAL A 5 -16.61 3.13 -12.70
CA VAL A 5 -15.38 3.23 -13.50
C VAL A 5 -14.57 4.41 -12.98
N ILE A 6 -13.30 4.15 -12.64
CA ILE A 6 -12.35 5.16 -12.17
C ILE A 6 -11.41 5.56 -13.30
N GLY A 7 -11.16 6.86 -13.44
CA GLY A 7 -10.27 7.41 -14.46
C GLY A 7 -10.74 7.12 -15.89
N GLY A 8 -12.04 6.84 -16.06
CA GLY A 8 -12.62 6.42 -17.34
C GLY A 8 -12.05 5.11 -17.91
N ARG A 9 -11.39 4.27 -17.10
CA ARG A 9 -10.65 3.09 -17.56
C ARG A 9 -10.76 1.86 -16.67
N TYR A 10 -10.81 2.06 -15.36
CA TYR A 10 -10.71 0.97 -14.39
C TYR A 10 -12.09 0.67 -13.78
N GLU A 11 -12.73 -0.40 -14.21
CA GLU A 11 -14.04 -0.81 -13.69
C GLU A 11 -13.88 -1.58 -12.38
N LEU A 12 -14.34 -0.97 -11.28
CA LEU A 12 -14.25 -1.58 -9.94
C LEU A 12 -15.23 -2.74 -9.80
N SER A 13 -14.80 -3.82 -9.14
CA SER A 13 -15.62 -5.02 -8.93
C SER A 13 -15.88 -5.30 -7.45
N THR A 14 -14.86 -5.70 -6.68
CA THR A 14 -15.02 -6.19 -5.30
C THR A 14 -13.98 -5.54 -4.39
N VAL A 15 -14.40 -5.12 -3.19
CA VAL A 15 -13.46 -4.66 -2.16
C VAL A 15 -12.68 -5.85 -1.63
N ILE A 16 -11.35 -5.77 -1.69
CA ILE A 16 -10.41 -6.78 -1.17
C ILE A 16 -9.62 -6.31 0.05
N GLY A 17 -9.72 -5.02 0.39
CA GLY A 17 -9.11 -4.48 1.59
C GLY A 17 -9.74 -3.14 1.97
N GLN A 18 -9.83 -2.87 3.26
CA GLN A 18 -10.35 -1.61 3.79
C GLN A 18 -9.50 -1.17 4.98
N GLY A 19 -9.09 0.10 4.99
CA GLY A 19 -8.32 0.70 6.07
C GLY A 19 -8.73 2.14 6.33
N GLY A 20 -8.09 2.79 7.30
CA GLY A 20 -8.42 4.17 7.70
C GLY A 20 -8.30 5.20 6.57
N MET A 21 -7.43 4.96 5.60
CA MET A 21 -7.13 5.90 4.51
C MET A 21 -7.93 5.64 3.22
N GLY A 22 -8.63 4.50 3.12
CA GLY A 22 -9.27 4.12 1.86
C GLY A 22 -9.63 2.64 1.72
N GLN A 23 -9.95 2.26 0.48
CA GLN A 23 -10.34 0.90 0.11
C GLN A 23 -9.51 0.41 -1.06
N VAL A 24 -9.16 -0.87 -1.05
CA VAL A 24 -8.54 -1.57 -2.17
C VAL A 24 -9.61 -2.43 -2.84
N TRP A 25 -9.75 -2.24 -4.15
CA TRP A 25 -10.71 -2.93 -5.00
C TRP A 25 -9.97 -3.81 -5.99
N THR A 26 -10.54 -4.96 -6.33
CA THR A 26 -10.25 -5.57 -7.63
C THR A 26 -10.93 -4.74 -8.70
N ALA A 27 -10.26 -4.55 -9.83
CA ALA A 27 -10.83 -3.85 -10.97
C ALA A 27 -10.39 -4.50 -12.29
N TYR A 28 -11.08 -4.14 -13.36
CA TYR A 28 -10.72 -4.51 -14.71
C TYR A 28 -10.20 -3.28 -15.46
N ASP A 29 -8.99 -3.36 -15.99
CA ASP A 29 -8.44 -2.38 -16.91
C ASP A 29 -9.04 -2.62 -18.30
N GLN A 30 -10.08 -1.86 -18.65
CA GLN A 30 -10.83 -2.03 -19.89
C GLN A 30 -10.00 -1.74 -21.15
N ARG A 31 -8.86 -1.05 -21.01
CA ARG A 31 -7.99 -0.71 -22.13
C ARG A 31 -6.94 -1.78 -22.41
N LEU A 32 -6.37 -2.38 -21.36
CA LEU A 32 -5.33 -3.41 -21.48
C LEU A 32 -5.85 -4.83 -21.26
N ASP A 33 -7.15 -4.99 -21.04
CA ASP A 33 -7.83 -6.28 -20.93
C ASP A 33 -7.23 -7.17 -19.82
N ARG A 34 -7.07 -6.60 -18.62
CA ARG A 34 -6.43 -7.30 -17.48
C ARG A 34 -7.03 -6.94 -16.13
N ARG A 35 -6.95 -7.87 -15.19
CA ARG A 35 -7.28 -7.64 -13.79
C ARG A 35 -6.19 -6.82 -13.10
N VAL A 36 -6.60 -5.84 -12.29
CA VAL A 36 -5.73 -4.99 -11.49
C VAL A 36 -6.29 -4.81 -10.09
N ALA A 37 -5.47 -4.29 -9.18
CA ALA A 37 -5.93 -3.78 -7.89
C ALA A 37 -5.92 -2.24 -7.92
N VAL A 38 -6.96 -1.62 -7.38
CA VAL A 38 -7.12 -0.17 -7.32
C VAL A 38 -7.30 0.25 -5.87
N LYS A 39 -6.33 0.98 -5.32
CA LYS A 39 -6.45 1.62 -4.01
C LYS A 39 -7.05 3.00 -4.20
N LEU A 40 -8.24 3.21 -3.65
CA LEU A 40 -8.94 4.50 -3.62
C LEU A 40 -8.71 5.18 -2.28
N LEU A 41 -8.25 6.42 -2.32
CA LEU A 41 -8.04 7.29 -1.17
C LEU A 41 -9.00 8.47 -1.27
N ARG A 42 -9.55 8.86 -0.11
CA ARG A 42 -10.55 9.93 0.02
C ARG A 42 -9.96 11.12 0.78
N PRO A 43 -9.42 12.15 0.10
CA PRO A 43 -8.71 13.25 0.73
C PRO A 43 -9.54 14.06 1.73
N ASP A 44 -10.86 14.13 1.52
CA ASP A 44 -11.84 14.77 2.41
C ASP A 44 -11.92 14.13 3.80
N ARG A 45 -11.53 12.85 3.92
CA ARG A 45 -11.38 12.17 5.21
C ARG A 45 -10.01 12.37 5.84
N MET A 46 -9.06 12.97 5.12
CA MET A 46 -7.65 13.04 5.50
C MET A 46 -7.16 14.47 5.81
N ALA A 47 -7.85 15.53 5.37
CA ALA A 47 -7.43 16.91 5.62
C ALA A 47 -8.61 17.88 5.73
N ASP A 48 -8.41 18.97 6.49
CA ASP A 48 -9.27 20.16 6.39
C ASP A 48 -9.12 20.78 4.98
N ALA A 49 -10.20 21.39 4.46
CA ALA A 49 -10.39 21.76 3.04
C ALA A 49 -9.30 22.62 2.37
N THR A 50 -8.33 23.15 3.12
CA THR A 50 -7.25 24.03 2.64
C THR A 50 -6.01 23.30 2.09
N GLY A 51 -5.88 21.97 2.28
CA GLY A 51 -4.66 21.20 1.94
C GLY A 51 -4.75 20.22 0.74
N ALA A 52 -5.94 20.05 0.14
CA ALA A 52 -6.19 18.95 -0.82
C ALA A 52 -5.28 18.97 -2.08
N GLY A 53 -4.96 20.16 -2.61
CA GLY A 53 -4.13 20.30 -3.81
C GLY A 53 -2.65 19.98 -3.59
N GLU A 54 -2.11 20.27 -2.40
CA GLU A 54 -0.75 19.87 -2.03
C GLU A 54 -0.67 18.36 -1.78
N MET A 55 -1.69 17.81 -1.11
CA MET A 55 -1.82 16.38 -0.87
C MET A 55 -1.78 15.56 -2.15
N ARG A 56 -2.56 15.97 -3.15
CA ARG A 56 -2.62 15.33 -4.47
C ARG A 56 -1.28 15.37 -5.19
N ARG A 57 -0.58 16.51 -5.14
CA ARG A 57 0.77 16.64 -5.74
C ARG A 57 1.78 15.72 -5.07
N ARG A 58 1.73 15.61 -3.75
CA ARG A 58 2.59 14.74 -2.95
C ARG A 58 2.32 13.27 -3.25
N PHE A 59 1.05 12.86 -3.25
CA PHE A 59 0.62 11.52 -3.63
C PHE A 59 1.16 11.11 -5.01
N VAL A 60 0.92 11.91 -6.05
CA VAL A 60 1.39 11.60 -7.41
C VAL A 60 2.91 11.52 -7.48
N ARG A 61 3.64 12.37 -6.73
CA ARG A 61 5.10 12.32 -6.65
C ARG A 61 5.57 10.99 -6.07
N GLU A 62 5.01 10.54 -4.96
CA GLU A 62 5.39 9.28 -4.31
C GLU A 62 5.04 8.06 -5.14
N CYS A 63 3.88 8.07 -5.81
CA CYS A 63 3.52 7.02 -6.78
C CYS A 63 4.56 6.91 -7.89
N ARG A 64 5.09 8.04 -8.39
CA ARG A 64 6.12 8.05 -9.44
C ARG A 64 7.45 7.49 -8.97
N VAL A 65 7.89 7.82 -7.75
CA VAL A 65 9.13 7.25 -7.19
C VAL A 65 8.95 5.75 -6.97
N THR A 66 7.79 5.34 -6.44
CA THR A 66 7.46 3.91 -6.23
C THR A 66 7.46 3.13 -7.54
N ALA A 67 6.90 3.70 -8.61
CA ALA A 67 6.86 3.08 -9.93
C ALA A 67 8.24 2.90 -10.59
N GLN A 68 9.30 3.48 -10.05
CA GLN A 68 10.68 3.31 -10.55
C GLN A 68 11.40 2.12 -9.91
N VAL A 69 10.85 1.52 -8.85
CA VAL A 69 11.46 0.38 -8.19
C VAL A 69 11.01 -0.90 -8.89
N ASP A 70 11.96 -1.56 -9.55
CA ASP A 70 11.73 -2.85 -10.20
C ASP A 70 12.33 -3.99 -9.36
N HIS A 71 11.46 -4.82 -8.80
CA HIS A 71 11.85 -6.00 -8.04
C HIS A 71 10.71 -7.04 -8.05
N PRO A 72 10.98 -8.34 -8.28
CA PRO A 72 9.94 -9.36 -8.40
C PRO A 72 9.08 -9.54 -7.13
N GLY A 73 9.67 -9.32 -5.95
CA GLY A 73 8.95 -9.37 -4.67
C GLY A 73 8.27 -8.05 -4.27
N LEU A 74 8.16 -7.09 -5.18
CA LEU A 74 7.48 -5.81 -4.95
C LEU A 74 6.32 -5.66 -5.93
N VAL A 75 5.17 -5.19 -5.45
CA VAL A 75 4.02 -4.96 -6.32
C VAL A 75 4.37 -3.93 -7.39
N THR A 76 4.01 -4.21 -8.64
CA THR A 76 4.18 -3.23 -9.71
C THR A 76 3.08 -2.17 -9.64
N VAL A 77 3.47 -0.89 -9.64
CA VAL A 77 2.55 0.23 -9.86
C VAL A 77 2.31 0.41 -11.35
N HIS A 78 1.05 0.45 -11.77
CA HIS A 78 0.65 0.58 -13.17
C HIS A 78 0.23 2.00 -13.53
N ASP A 79 -0.43 2.70 -12.61
CA ASP A 79 -0.97 4.04 -12.84
C ASP A 79 -1.29 4.73 -11.53
N ALA A 80 -1.38 6.06 -11.53
CA ALA A 80 -1.89 6.83 -10.40
C ALA A 80 -2.49 8.15 -10.88
N GLY A 81 -3.58 8.56 -10.25
CA GLY A 81 -4.28 9.76 -10.65
C GLY A 81 -5.40 10.13 -9.72
N SER A 82 -6.44 10.72 -10.28
CA SER A 82 -7.60 11.17 -9.51
C SER A 82 -8.83 11.17 -10.38
N ASP A 83 -9.97 11.00 -9.74
CA ASP A 83 -11.28 11.01 -10.37
C ASP A 83 -12.27 11.76 -9.46
N GLY A 84 -12.63 12.97 -9.86
CA GLY A 84 -13.24 13.97 -8.98
C GLY A 84 -12.33 14.26 -7.77
N GLU A 85 -12.87 14.00 -6.59
CA GLU A 85 -12.19 14.16 -5.30
C GLU A 85 -11.35 12.95 -4.88
N ASP A 86 -11.60 11.77 -5.46
CA ASP A 86 -10.89 10.55 -5.07
C ASP A 86 -9.50 10.51 -5.73
N LEU A 87 -8.49 10.12 -4.97
CA LEU A 87 -7.18 9.72 -5.53
C LEU A 87 -7.18 8.22 -5.74
N TYR A 88 -6.49 7.76 -6.78
CA TYR A 88 -6.35 6.34 -7.05
C TYR A 88 -4.91 5.95 -7.34
N LEU A 89 -4.54 4.75 -6.90
CA LEU A 89 -3.32 4.04 -7.27
C LEU A 89 -3.74 2.70 -7.88
N VAL A 90 -3.33 2.47 -9.13
CA VAL A 90 -3.53 1.21 -9.83
C VAL A 90 -2.25 0.40 -9.75
N MET A 91 -2.37 -0.84 -9.30
CA MET A 91 -1.25 -1.75 -9.09
C MET A 91 -1.60 -3.14 -9.60
N GLN A 92 -0.56 -3.97 -9.73
CA GLN A 92 -0.70 -5.39 -10.02
C GLN A 92 -1.68 -6.02 -9.03
N TYR A 93 -2.62 -6.81 -9.55
CA TYR A 93 -3.39 -7.72 -8.70
C TYR A 93 -2.52 -8.93 -8.35
N VAL A 94 -2.23 -9.10 -7.06
CA VAL A 94 -1.42 -10.22 -6.57
C VAL A 94 -2.37 -11.30 -6.03
N ALA A 95 -2.27 -12.50 -6.59
CA ALA A 95 -3.00 -13.67 -6.08
C ALA A 95 -2.22 -14.31 -4.92
N GLY A 96 -2.93 -14.90 -3.97
CA GLY A 96 -2.35 -15.53 -2.79
C GLY A 96 -3.10 -15.16 -1.52
N ALA A 97 -2.51 -15.52 -0.38
CA ALA A 97 -2.97 -15.10 0.95
C ALA A 97 -2.04 -14.00 1.49
N ASP A 98 -2.56 -13.11 2.33
CA ASP A 98 -1.66 -12.24 3.09
C ASP A 98 -0.90 -13.04 4.15
N LEU A 99 0.31 -12.61 4.50
CA LEU A 99 1.20 -13.34 5.40
C LEU A 99 0.59 -13.48 6.80
N ALA A 100 -0.30 -12.57 7.24
CA ALA A 100 -0.94 -12.72 8.55
C ALA A 100 -1.86 -13.94 8.58
N ASP A 101 -2.68 -14.09 7.54
CA ASP A 101 -3.59 -15.21 7.40
C ASP A 101 -2.81 -16.52 7.14
N HIS A 102 -1.74 -16.46 6.34
CA HIS A 102 -0.85 -17.61 6.11
C HIS A 102 -0.14 -18.08 7.39
N LEU A 103 0.35 -17.16 8.23
CA LEU A 103 0.93 -17.49 9.54
C LEU A 103 -0.09 -18.17 10.46
N ALA A 104 -1.34 -17.68 10.46
CA ALA A 104 -2.41 -18.23 11.30
C ALA A 104 -2.84 -19.64 10.86
N GLU A 105 -2.87 -19.91 9.55
CA GLU A 105 -3.21 -21.23 9.01
C GLU A 105 -2.15 -22.30 9.32
N HIS A 106 -0.89 -21.89 9.46
CA HIS A 106 0.25 -22.79 9.63
C HIS A 106 0.89 -22.71 11.01
N ASP A 107 0.13 -22.44 12.07
CA ASP A 107 0.66 -22.39 13.45
C ASP A 107 0.86 -23.82 14.03
N PRO A 108 2.06 -24.19 14.54
CA PRO A 108 3.29 -23.40 14.63
C PRO A 108 4.00 -23.24 13.29
N TYR A 109 4.38 -21.99 12.96
CA TYR A 109 4.97 -21.67 11.68
C TYR A 109 6.37 -22.30 11.52
N PRO A 110 6.63 -23.11 10.48
CA PRO A 110 7.93 -23.74 10.30
C PRO A 110 9.06 -22.72 10.18
N TRP A 111 10.13 -22.89 10.95
CA TRP A 111 11.24 -21.94 10.98
C TRP A 111 11.93 -21.78 9.63
N GLN A 112 11.96 -22.83 8.80
CA GLN A 112 12.51 -22.78 7.44
C GLN A 112 11.72 -21.81 6.56
N TRP A 113 10.40 -21.78 6.72
CA TRP A 113 9.53 -20.86 5.99
C TRP A 113 9.71 -19.44 6.51
N ALA A 114 9.83 -19.25 7.83
CA ALA A 114 10.14 -17.95 8.41
C ALA A 114 11.44 -17.36 7.86
N VAL A 115 12.50 -18.17 7.77
CA VAL A 115 13.79 -17.77 7.20
C VAL A 115 13.65 -17.43 5.71
N SER A 116 12.91 -18.23 4.93
CA SER A 116 12.66 -17.96 3.51
C SER A 116 11.93 -16.62 3.31
N VAL A 117 10.84 -16.39 4.05
CA VAL A 117 10.06 -15.14 4.00
C VAL A 117 10.94 -13.94 4.39
N ALA A 118 11.70 -14.06 5.48
CA ALA A 118 12.59 -12.99 5.95
C ALA A 118 13.67 -12.65 4.91
N ALA A 119 14.31 -13.66 4.31
CA ALA A 119 15.34 -13.46 3.29
C ALA A 119 14.77 -12.74 2.05
N GLN A 120 13.60 -13.15 1.58
CA GLN A 120 12.93 -12.50 0.46
C GLN A 120 12.51 -11.05 0.80
N LEU A 121 11.97 -10.82 2.01
CA LEU A 121 11.64 -9.46 2.48
C LEU A 121 12.88 -8.56 2.54
N CYS A 122 14.01 -9.06 3.02
CA CYS A 122 15.27 -8.30 3.04
C CYS A 122 15.71 -7.91 1.62
N ALA A 123 15.59 -8.81 0.65
CA ALA A 123 15.91 -8.50 -0.75
C ALA A 123 15.00 -7.39 -1.32
N VAL A 124 13.69 -7.46 -1.05
CA VAL A 124 12.74 -6.41 -1.44
C VAL A 124 13.08 -5.07 -0.78
N LEU A 125 13.33 -5.06 0.53
CA LEU A 125 13.64 -3.83 1.26
C LEU A 125 14.98 -3.22 0.82
N ALA A 126 15.98 -4.03 0.48
CA ALA A 126 17.23 -3.54 -0.09
C ALA A 126 17.00 -2.80 -1.42
N ALA A 127 16.12 -3.33 -2.29
CA ALA A 127 15.74 -2.66 -3.53
C ALA A 127 14.96 -1.36 -3.28
N VAL A 128 14.03 -1.35 -2.33
CA VAL A 128 13.25 -0.15 -1.94
C VAL A 128 14.16 0.93 -1.36
N HIS A 129 15.11 0.56 -0.50
CA HIS A 129 16.04 1.48 0.14
C HIS A 129 17.18 1.96 -0.80
N ALA A 130 17.33 1.36 -1.98
CA ALA A 130 18.24 1.88 -3.00
C ALA A 130 17.74 3.21 -3.63
N VAL A 131 16.47 3.55 -3.41
CA VAL A 131 15.85 4.83 -3.76
C VAL A 131 15.41 5.54 -2.47
N PRO A 132 15.11 6.86 -2.48
CA PRO A 132 14.77 7.60 -1.26
C PRO A 132 13.33 7.32 -0.78
N ILE A 133 12.95 6.04 -0.68
CA ILE A 133 11.66 5.55 -0.19
C ILE A 133 11.88 4.81 1.13
N VAL A 134 10.99 5.08 2.08
CA VAL A 134 10.82 4.25 3.28
C VAL A 134 9.39 3.72 3.25
N HIS A 135 9.21 2.40 3.39
CA HIS A 135 7.89 1.76 3.28
C HIS A 135 6.91 2.19 4.38
N ARG A 136 7.37 2.40 5.61
CA ARG A 136 6.65 2.95 6.79
C ARG A 136 5.42 2.20 7.34
N ASP A 137 4.87 1.22 6.63
CA ASP A 137 3.75 0.38 7.08
C ASP A 137 4.01 -1.10 6.74
N LEU A 138 5.23 -1.58 6.93
CA LEU A 138 5.53 -2.98 6.70
C LEU A 138 4.92 -3.83 7.82
N LYS A 139 4.04 -4.76 7.46
CA LYS A 139 3.37 -5.69 8.36
C LYS A 139 2.93 -6.94 7.60
N PRO A 140 2.64 -8.07 8.26
CA PRO A 140 2.25 -9.31 7.59
C PRO A 140 1.08 -9.13 6.60
N ARG A 141 0.08 -8.30 6.93
CA ARG A 141 -1.05 -8.02 6.02
C ARG A 141 -0.68 -7.26 4.72
N ASN A 142 0.51 -6.68 4.65
CA ASN A 142 1.02 -5.98 3.45
C ASN A 142 2.01 -6.84 2.65
N VAL A 143 2.15 -8.12 3.00
CA VAL A 143 2.98 -9.11 2.32
C VAL A 143 2.07 -10.22 1.83
N MET A 144 2.04 -10.46 0.53
CA MET A 144 1.32 -11.59 -0.06
C MET A 144 2.25 -12.79 -0.17
N VAL A 145 1.72 -13.98 0.07
CA VAL A 145 2.38 -15.26 -0.16
C VAL A 145 1.71 -15.93 -1.35
N GLY A 146 2.49 -16.13 -2.42
CA GLY A 146 2.07 -16.85 -3.62
C GLY A 146 2.02 -18.37 -3.40
N PRO A 147 1.30 -19.10 -4.28
CA PRO A 147 1.19 -20.56 -4.17
C PRO A 147 2.52 -21.30 -4.34
N ASP A 148 3.53 -20.66 -4.92
CA ASP A 148 4.90 -21.15 -5.07
C ASP A 148 5.82 -20.75 -3.90
N GLY A 149 5.29 -20.07 -2.89
CA GLY A 149 6.05 -19.57 -1.74
C GLY A 149 6.82 -18.27 -2.00
N SER A 150 6.64 -17.65 -3.19
CA SER A 150 7.15 -16.30 -3.44
C SER A 150 6.41 -15.28 -2.58
N ILE A 151 7.10 -14.22 -2.15
CA ILE A 151 6.48 -13.11 -1.43
C ILE A 151 6.41 -11.85 -2.29
N THR A 152 5.30 -11.11 -2.17
CA THR A 152 5.13 -9.80 -2.82
C THR A 152 4.70 -8.77 -1.80
N VAL A 153 5.47 -7.69 -1.68
CA VAL A 153 5.16 -6.54 -0.82
C VAL A 153 4.24 -5.57 -1.55
N LEU A 154 3.10 -5.20 -0.94
CA LEU A 154 2.01 -4.48 -1.62
C LEU A 154 2.02 -2.95 -1.47
N ASP A 155 2.46 -2.38 -0.35
CA ASP A 155 2.16 -0.97 -0.04
C ASP A 155 3.38 -0.21 0.45
N LEU A 156 4.15 0.44 -0.43
CA LEU A 156 5.30 1.25 -0.02
C LEU A 156 4.96 2.52 0.79
N GLY A 157 3.79 2.59 1.40
CA GLY A 157 3.43 3.67 2.31
C GLY A 157 3.20 4.98 1.57
N VAL A 158 2.84 4.95 0.29
CA VAL A 158 2.43 6.13 -0.49
C VAL A 158 1.34 6.91 0.26
N ALA A 159 0.48 6.20 0.99
CA ALA A 159 -0.56 6.78 1.84
C ALA A 159 -0.05 7.33 3.19
N SER A 160 1.07 6.83 3.72
CA SER A 160 1.70 7.37 4.95
C SER A 160 2.38 8.72 4.74
N VAL A 161 2.70 9.05 3.48
CA VAL A 161 3.31 10.33 3.10
C VAL A 161 2.28 11.46 3.11
N ILE A 162 1.02 11.14 2.80
CA ILE A 162 -0.14 12.04 2.94
C ILE A 162 -0.31 12.47 4.41
N ASP A 163 0.02 11.59 5.34
CA ASP A 163 -0.23 11.81 6.78
C ASP A 163 0.89 12.60 7.51
N ARG A 164 2.04 12.84 6.86
CA ARG A 164 3.20 13.47 7.52
C ARG A 164 2.95 14.93 7.96
N ASP A 165 2.06 15.66 7.28
CA ASP A 165 1.71 17.03 7.68
C ASP A 165 0.52 17.05 8.66
N THR A 166 -0.18 15.92 8.83
CA THR A 166 -1.19 15.66 9.87
C THR A 166 -0.59 14.97 11.10
N THR A 167 0.70 15.18 11.38
CA THR A 167 1.40 14.79 12.63
C THR A 167 0.81 15.40 13.92
N ARG A 168 -0.34 16.07 13.85
CA ARG A 168 -1.19 16.29 15.01
C ARG A 168 -2.17 15.14 15.07
N LEU A 169 -2.02 14.31 16.11
CA LEU A 169 -3.04 13.42 16.67
C LEU A 169 -4.32 13.39 15.84
N THR A 170 -4.66 12.23 15.27
CA THR A 170 -6.08 11.93 15.00
C THR A 170 -6.85 12.36 16.25
N ARG A 171 -7.79 13.30 16.06
CA ARG A 171 -8.65 13.92 17.09
C ARG A 171 -9.50 12.91 17.90
N THR A 172 -9.24 11.61 17.70
CA THR A 172 -9.91 10.45 18.29
C THR A 172 -8.97 9.54 19.11
N GLY A 173 -7.68 9.88 19.27
CA GLY A 173 -6.78 9.12 20.15
C GLY A 173 -6.49 7.68 19.68
N SER A 174 -6.77 7.35 18.42
CA SER A 174 -6.43 6.05 17.84
C SER A 174 -5.09 6.15 17.10
N PRO A 175 -4.08 5.34 17.47
CA PRO A 175 -2.80 5.35 16.78
C PRO A 175 -2.99 5.00 15.30
N ILE A 176 -2.33 5.76 14.43
CA ILE A 176 -2.29 5.51 12.99
C ILE A 176 -1.32 4.36 12.73
N GLY A 177 -1.67 3.45 11.82
CA GLY A 177 -0.85 2.28 11.46
C GLY A 177 -1.17 1.04 12.30
N SER A 178 -0.27 0.07 12.29
CA SER A 178 -0.36 -1.13 13.15
C SER A 178 0.68 -1.00 14.26
N PRO A 179 0.33 -0.53 15.47
CA PRO A 179 1.29 -0.12 16.51
C PRO A 179 2.34 -1.17 16.84
N ALA A 180 1.98 -2.45 16.74
CA ALA A 180 2.87 -3.57 16.97
C ALA A 180 4.08 -3.66 16.00
N TYR A 181 4.02 -2.97 14.86
CA TYR A 181 5.05 -2.99 13.82
C TYR A 181 5.69 -1.60 13.59
N MET A 182 5.33 -0.61 14.39
CA MET A 182 5.80 0.76 14.24
C MET A 182 7.11 0.99 15.01
N ALA A 183 8.11 1.59 14.35
CA ALA A 183 9.33 1.98 15.04
C ALA A 183 9.08 3.13 16.03
N PRO A 184 9.80 3.22 17.17
CA PRO A 184 9.58 4.28 18.16
C PRO A 184 9.64 5.70 17.58
N GLU A 185 10.59 5.98 16.70
CA GLU A 185 10.75 7.25 16.00
C GLU A 185 9.53 7.58 15.12
N GLN A 186 8.89 6.56 14.52
CA GLN A 186 7.64 6.75 13.79
C GLN A 186 6.48 7.10 14.72
N ALA A 187 6.38 6.41 15.86
CA ALA A 187 5.33 6.67 16.85
C ALA A 187 5.45 8.07 17.47
N MET A 188 6.68 8.60 17.55
CA MET A 188 6.98 9.95 18.03
C MET A 188 6.86 11.04 16.94
N GLY A 189 6.58 10.66 15.68
CA GLY A 189 6.50 11.60 14.56
C GLY A 189 7.86 12.16 14.12
N GLU A 190 8.95 11.48 14.50
CA GLU A 190 10.31 11.89 14.17
C GLU A 190 10.68 11.55 12.71
N PRO A 191 11.74 12.19 12.16
CA PRO A 191 12.17 11.93 10.79
C PRO A 191 12.73 10.51 10.62
N VAL A 192 11.97 9.64 9.95
CA VAL A 192 12.49 8.36 9.44
C VAL A 192 13.27 8.56 8.15
N ARG A 193 14.48 7.99 8.09
CA ARG A 193 15.40 8.04 6.94
C ARG A 193 15.86 6.63 6.56
N VAL A 194 16.24 6.46 5.29
CA VAL A 194 17.01 5.31 4.82
C VAL A 194 18.45 5.44 5.28
#